data_AF-A0A848H9L0-F1
#
_entry.id   AF-A0A848H9L0-F1
#
_cell.length_a   1.000
_cell.length_b   1.000
_cell.length_c   1.000
_cell.angle_alpha   90.00
_cell.angle_beta   90.00
_cell.angle_gamma   90.00
#
_symmetry.space_group_name_H-M   'P 1'
#
loop_
_entity.id
_entity.type
_entity.pdbx_description
1 polymer ?
#
loop_
_entity_poly.entity_id
_entity_poly.type
_entity_poly.pdbx_seq_one_letter_code
_entity_poly.pdbx_strand_id
1 'polypeptide(L)'
;MRPALAPASGFDALSSRPAPLSVARPRPQRVSAVRSHRAAESTAVAWFALAAVLVLELALAVLPQGLQLSPLQATPLFKQFTGYTLVTLMVLAMFFGRVRRWGPLARRRSLASDLHQLGGVLILLLLGAHMGQGPSGFLLYLFHCMAYAVAAGAVRPVLARRIGREASTALLAVHISLSCLVAAAALVHLYFVYAYTA
;
A
#
# COMPACT_ATOMS: atom_id res chain seq x y z
N MET A 1 -47.33 13.95 17.70
CA MET A 1 -47.29 14.49 19.07
C MET A 1 -46.04 13.97 19.76
N ARG A 2 -45.03 14.82 19.98
CA ARG A 2 -43.81 14.51 20.74
C ARG A 2 -43.78 15.42 21.97
N PRO A 3 -43.50 14.90 23.19
CA PRO A 3 -43.59 15.70 24.41
C PRO A 3 -42.34 16.57 24.62
N ALA A 4 -42.58 17.56 25.48
CA ALA A 4 -41.79 18.73 25.79
C ALA A 4 -40.39 18.48 26.35
N LEU A 5 -39.51 19.43 26.02
CA LEU A 5 -38.22 19.70 26.66
C LEU A 5 -38.39 20.06 28.14
N ALA A 6 -37.51 19.55 28.99
CA ALA A 6 -37.30 20.06 30.34
C ALA A 6 -35.90 20.71 30.42
N PRO A 7 -35.76 21.92 31.00
CA PRO A 7 -34.46 22.52 31.25
C PRO A 7 -33.95 22.08 32.62
N ALA A 8 -32.82 21.36 32.66
CA ALA A 8 -32.09 21.14 33.90
C ALA A 8 -31.09 22.28 34.10
N SER A 9 -31.54 23.33 34.79
CA SER A 9 -30.69 24.32 35.45
C SER A 9 -30.06 23.67 36.68
N GLY A 10 -28.74 23.51 36.67
CA GLY A 10 -28.00 22.86 37.75
C GLY A 10 -26.66 23.54 38.01
N PHE A 11 -26.72 24.53 38.90
CA PHE A 11 -25.75 24.94 39.91
C PHE A 11 -24.24 24.82 39.65
N ASP A 12 -23.63 26.00 39.72
CA ASP A 12 -22.24 26.29 40.01
C ASP A 12 -21.64 25.44 41.14
N ALA A 13 -20.55 24.76 40.82
CA ALA A 13 -19.53 24.39 41.81
C ALA A 13 -18.17 24.77 41.22
N LEU A 14 -17.78 26.03 41.47
CA LEU A 14 -16.44 26.56 41.25
C LEU A 14 -15.44 25.80 42.14
N SER A 15 -15.00 24.63 41.67
CA SER A 15 -13.88 23.90 42.23
C SER A 15 -12.59 24.61 41.83
N SER A 16 -12.10 25.47 42.73
CA SER A 16 -10.77 26.07 42.70
C SER A 16 -9.70 24.98 42.90
N ARG A 17 -9.46 24.20 41.84
CA ARG A 17 -8.34 23.26 41.82
C ARG A 17 -7.02 24.05 41.78
N PRO A 18 -6.08 23.81 42.71
CA PRO A 18 -4.77 24.41 42.65
C PRO A 18 -4.06 23.99 41.37
N ALA A 19 -3.54 24.98 40.64
CA ALA A 19 -2.82 24.77 39.40
C ALA A 19 -1.64 23.82 39.66
N PRO A 20 -1.57 22.64 39.01
CA PRO A 20 -0.43 21.75 39.17
C PRO A 20 0.81 22.45 38.64
N LEU A 21 1.82 22.60 39.51
CA LEU A 21 3.13 23.11 39.16
C LEU A 21 3.67 22.33 37.96
N SER A 22 3.73 23.00 36.80
CA SER A 22 4.26 22.49 35.56
C SER A 22 5.77 22.26 35.73
N VAL A 23 6.14 21.06 36.18
CA VAL A 23 7.53 20.59 36.15
C VAL A 23 7.92 20.52 34.68
N ALA A 24 8.72 21.50 34.23
CA ALA A 24 9.28 21.57 32.90
C ALA A 24 10.17 20.34 32.66
N ARG A 25 9.56 19.25 32.20
CA ARG A 25 10.30 18.04 31.81
C ARG A 25 11.19 18.41 30.62
N PRO A 26 12.50 18.10 30.67
CA PRO A 26 13.40 18.38 29.56
C PRO A 26 12.87 17.70 28.30
N ARG A 27 12.61 18.52 27.28
CA ARG A 27 12.05 18.09 25.99
C ARG A 27 13.07 17.16 25.33
N PRO A 28 12.75 15.89 25.04
CA PRO A 28 13.70 14.93 24.50
C PRO A 28 14.03 15.27 23.03
N GLN A 29 14.99 16.17 22.79
CA GLN A 29 15.40 16.63 21.46
C GLN A 29 15.98 15.50 20.59
N ARG A 30 16.64 14.50 21.19
CA ARG A 30 17.25 13.35 20.45
C ARG A 30 16.24 12.43 19.74
N VAL A 31 14.98 12.39 20.18
CA VAL A 31 13.97 11.50 19.54
C VAL A 31 13.47 12.08 18.22
N SER A 32 13.64 13.40 17.99
CA SER A 32 13.17 14.06 16.76
C SER A 32 14.00 13.71 15.52
N ALA A 33 15.33 13.65 15.64
CA ALA A 33 16.25 13.38 14.53
C ALA A 33 16.13 11.94 13.99
N VAL A 34 15.91 10.95 14.87
CA VAL A 34 15.72 9.55 14.44
C VAL A 34 14.38 9.37 13.69
N ARG A 35 13.35 10.14 14.04
CA ARG A 35 12.06 10.14 13.34
C ARG A 35 12.13 10.81 11.97
N SER A 36 12.92 11.87 11.80
CA SER A 36 13.06 12.55 10.51
C SER A 36 13.82 11.70 9.49
N HIS A 37 14.89 11.01 9.89
CA HIS A 37 15.64 10.10 8.99
C HIS A 37 14.77 8.95 8.47
N ARG A 38 14.04 8.25 9.35
CA ARG A 38 13.15 7.15 8.92
C ARG A 38 11.99 7.62 8.04
N ALA A 39 11.51 8.85 8.23
CA ALA A 39 10.50 9.42 7.36
C ALA A 39 11.06 9.71 5.95
N ALA A 40 12.34 10.10 5.84
CA ALA A 40 13.01 10.35 4.57
C ALA A 40 13.23 9.05 3.78
N GLU A 41 13.72 7.98 4.43
CA GLU A 41 13.97 6.68 3.77
C GLU A 41 12.68 6.07 3.16
N SER A 42 11.58 6.08 3.92
CA SER A 42 10.28 5.59 3.43
C SER A 42 9.73 6.43 2.25
N THR A 43 10.15 7.71 2.16
CA THR A 43 9.75 8.58 1.06
C THR A 43 10.52 8.25 -0.22
N ALA A 44 11.79 7.86 -0.12
CA ALA A 44 12.60 7.48 -1.29
C ALA A 44 12.05 6.20 -1.96
N VAL A 45 11.71 5.17 -1.18
CA VAL A 45 11.10 3.93 -1.70
C VAL A 45 9.76 4.22 -2.37
N ALA A 46 8.96 5.12 -1.80
CA ALA A 46 7.69 5.52 -2.39
C ALA A 46 7.86 6.27 -3.72
N TRP A 47 8.81 7.19 -3.83
CA TRP A 47 9.12 7.85 -5.11
C TRP A 47 9.62 6.86 -6.16
N PHE A 48 10.48 5.92 -5.77
CA PHE A 48 10.93 4.85 -6.65
C PHE A 48 9.75 4.00 -7.14
N ALA A 49 8.82 3.65 -6.26
CA ALA A 49 7.61 2.92 -6.64
C ALA A 49 6.75 3.68 -7.65
N LEU A 50 6.56 5.00 -7.47
CA LEU A 50 5.83 5.84 -8.42
C LEU A 50 6.54 5.94 -9.76
N ALA A 51 7.86 6.12 -9.76
CA ALA A 51 8.66 6.12 -10.98
C ALA A 51 8.54 4.79 -11.72
N ALA A 52 8.62 3.67 -11.01
CA ALA A 52 8.44 2.34 -11.59
C ALA A 52 7.06 2.16 -12.21
N VAL A 53 5.98 2.59 -11.54
CA VAL A 53 4.62 2.59 -12.10
C VAL A 53 4.56 3.40 -13.39
N LEU A 54 5.07 4.65 -13.37
CA LEU A 54 5.04 5.52 -14.54
C LEU A 54 5.83 4.94 -15.72
N VAL A 55 7.03 4.40 -15.46
CA VAL A 55 7.85 3.75 -16.49
C VAL A 55 7.13 2.55 -17.09
N LEU A 56 6.52 1.70 -16.26
CA LEU A 56 5.82 0.51 -16.73
C LEU A 56 4.54 0.85 -17.51
N GLU A 57 3.75 1.79 -17.03
CA GLU A 57 2.55 2.29 -17.73
C GLU A 57 2.92 2.95 -19.06
N LEU A 58 3.98 3.77 -19.08
CA LEU A 58 4.47 4.41 -20.31
C LEU A 58 5.02 3.38 -21.29
N ALA A 59 5.80 2.40 -20.81
CA ALA A 59 6.31 1.31 -21.63
C ALA A 59 5.14 0.52 -22.24
N LEU A 60 4.11 0.21 -21.46
CA LEU A 60 2.92 -0.49 -21.95
C LEU A 60 2.15 0.34 -22.98
N ALA A 61 2.01 1.65 -22.77
CA ALA A 61 1.25 2.55 -23.64
C ALA A 61 1.96 2.85 -24.97
N VAL A 62 3.28 3.03 -24.96
CA VAL A 62 4.07 3.47 -26.13
C VAL A 62 4.71 2.30 -26.85
N LEU A 63 5.23 1.31 -26.12
CA LEU A 63 6.00 0.22 -26.66
C LEU A 63 5.65 -1.09 -25.95
N PRO A 64 4.44 -1.65 -26.17
CA PRO A 64 4.01 -2.89 -25.51
C PRO A 64 4.96 -4.07 -25.81
N GLN A 65 5.63 -4.04 -26.96
CA GLN A 65 6.67 -4.99 -27.35
C GLN A 65 7.93 -4.91 -26.45
N GLY A 66 8.19 -3.75 -25.84
CA GLY A 66 9.32 -3.54 -24.93
C GLY A 66 9.20 -4.31 -23.61
N LEU A 67 8.03 -4.87 -23.30
CA LEU A 67 7.85 -5.79 -22.17
C LEU A 67 8.31 -7.23 -22.48
N GLN A 68 8.58 -7.56 -23.76
CA GLN A 68 9.25 -8.78 -24.19
C GLN A 68 10.76 -8.63 -24.02
N LEU A 69 11.21 -8.76 -22.78
CA LEU A 69 12.62 -8.69 -22.39
C LEU A 69 13.43 -9.92 -22.86
N SER A 70 12.81 -11.10 -22.91
CA SER A 70 13.51 -12.35 -23.24
C SER A 70 12.57 -13.43 -23.77
N PRO A 71 13.01 -14.29 -24.71
CA PRO A 71 12.27 -15.49 -25.12
C PRO A 71 11.92 -16.42 -23.96
N LEU A 72 12.71 -16.40 -22.86
CA LEU A 72 12.41 -17.16 -21.66
C LEU A 72 11.04 -16.82 -21.06
N GLN A 73 10.55 -15.60 -21.23
CA GLN A 73 9.24 -15.16 -20.74
C GLN A 73 8.06 -15.89 -21.38
N ALA A 74 8.27 -16.48 -22.56
CA ALA A 74 7.27 -17.28 -23.27
C ALA A 74 7.24 -18.74 -22.79
N THR A 75 8.25 -19.19 -22.03
CA THR A 75 8.32 -20.59 -21.59
C THR A 75 7.31 -20.87 -20.48
N PRO A 76 6.66 -22.06 -20.47
CA PRO A 76 5.73 -22.43 -19.40
C PRO A 76 6.37 -22.40 -18.00
N LEU A 77 7.62 -22.87 -17.89
CA LEU A 77 8.37 -22.87 -16.63
C LEU A 77 8.52 -21.46 -16.05
N PHE A 78 8.88 -20.49 -16.89
CA PHE A 78 9.00 -19.10 -16.45
C PHE A 78 7.65 -18.56 -15.97
N LYS A 79 6.56 -18.82 -16.70
CA LYS A 79 5.21 -18.38 -16.31
C LYS A 79 4.78 -18.99 -14.98
N GLN A 80 5.00 -20.28 -14.79
CA GLN A 80 4.68 -20.96 -13.53
C GLN A 80 5.50 -20.38 -12.37
N PHE A 81 6.82 -20.27 -12.52
CA PHE A 81 7.70 -19.74 -11.49
C PHE A 81 7.33 -18.31 -11.09
N THR A 82 7.20 -17.43 -12.08
CA THR A 82 6.84 -16.02 -11.84
C THR A 82 5.41 -15.87 -11.31
N GLY A 83 4.46 -16.68 -11.78
CA GLY A 83 3.08 -16.72 -11.28
C GLY A 83 2.99 -17.13 -9.82
N TYR A 84 3.64 -18.24 -9.43
CA TYR A 84 3.68 -18.66 -8.03
C TYR A 84 4.38 -17.64 -7.14
N THR A 85 5.48 -17.06 -7.62
CA THR A 85 6.20 -16.02 -6.90
C THR A 85 5.33 -14.78 -6.69
N LEU A 86 4.56 -14.35 -7.69
CA LEU A 86 3.58 -13.25 -7.57
C LEU A 86 2.55 -13.54 -6.49
N VAL A 87 1.95 -14.74 -6.50
CA VAL A 87 0.95 -15.15 -5.50
C VAL A 87 1.57 -15.14 -4.10
N THR A 88 2.76 -15.72 -3.92
CA THR A 88 3.47 -15.72 -2.64
C THR A 88 3.75 -14.30 -2.14
N LEU A 89 4.25 -13.41 -3.02
CA LEU A 89 4.51 -12.02 -2.68
C LEU A 89 3.23 -11.27 -2.30
N MET A 90 2.11 -11.52 -3.00
CA MET A 90 0.81 -10.93 -2.67
C MET A 90 0.32 -11.38 -1.28
N VAL A 91 0.39 -12.68 -0.98
CA VAL A 91 0.05 -13.21 0.35
C VAL A 91 0.93 -12.57 1.43
N LEU A 92 2.23 -12.45 1.18
CA LEU A 92 3.17 -11.81 2.10
C LEU A 92 2.85 -10.31 2.28
N ALA A 93 2.52 -9.59 1.21
CA ALA A 93 2.14 -8.18 1.27
C ALA A 93 0.87 -7.96 2.10
N MET A 94 -0.14 -8.83 1.96
CA MET A 94 -1.34 -8.83 2.79
C MET A 94 -1.02 -9.17 4.25
N PHE A 95 -0.14 -10.15 4.49
CA PHE A 95 0.32 -10.51 5.82
C PHE A 95 0.99 -9.33 6.53
N PHE A 96 1.85 -8.55 5.84
CA PHE A 96 2.42 -7.33 6.41
C PHE A 96 1.34 -6.30 6.79
N GLY A 97 0.26 -6.19 6.01
CA GLY A 97 -0.91 -5.38 6.36
C GLY A 97 -1.59 -5.81 7.67
N ARG A 98 -1.56 -7.11 8.00
CA ARG A 98 -2.02 -7.64 9.29
C ARG A 98 -1.01 -7.37 10.40
N VAL A 99 0.27 -7.69 10.17
CA VAL A 99 1.36 -7.51 11.15
C VAL A 99 1.48 -6.06 11.63
N ARG A 100 1.26 -5.07 10.76
CA ARG A 100 1.28 -3.64 11.11
C ARG A 100 0.22 -3.23 12.14
N ARG A 101 -0.81 -4.07 12.36
CA ARG A 101 -1.87 -3.86 13.37
C ARG A 101 -1.56 -4.55 14.70
N TRP A 102 -0.53 -5.38 14.77
CA TRP A 102 -0.16 -6.09 15.99
C TRP A 102 0.68 -5.19 16.91
N GLY A 103 0.12 -4.84 18.07
CA GLY A 103 0.73 -3.97 19.08
C GLY A 103 2.16 -4.34 19.51
N PRO A 104 2.53 -5.62 19.68
CA PRO A 104 3.88 -6.03 20.10
C PRO A 104 5.00 -5.63 19.11
N LEU A 105 4.66 -5.44 17.83
CA LEU A 105 5.63 -5.14 16.77
C LEU A 105 5.74 -3.64 16.46
N ALA A 106 5.24 -2.77 17.34
CA ALA A 106 5.31 -1.31 17.17
C ALA A 106 6.72 -0.80 16.87
N ARG A 107 7.77 -1.39 17.46
CA ARG A 107 9.18 -1.04 17.21
C ARG A 107 9.66 -1.37 15.79
N ARG A 108 9.07 -2.39 15.15
CA ARG A 108 9.41 -2.86 13.79
C ARG A 108 8.41 -2.41 12.72
N ARG A 109 7.48 -1.53 13.06
CA ARG A 109 6.41 -1.09 12.15
C ARG A 109 6.93 -0.34 10.93
N SER A 110 8.05 0.38 11.04
CA SER A 110 8.70 1.04 9.89
C SER A 110 9.24 0.01 8.91
N LEU A 111 10.03 -0.95 9.40
CA LEU A 111 10.56 -2.05 8.58
C LEU A 111 9.44 -2.82 7.86
N ALA A 112 8.35 -3.15 8.55
CA ALA A 112 7.20 -3.80 7.92
C ALA A 112 6.52 -2.94 6.86
N SER A 113 6.56 -1.61 6.99
CA SER A 113 6.07 -0.67 5.98
C SER A 113 6.98 -0.64 4.77
N ASP A 114 8.29 -0.60 4.98
CA ASP A 114 9.29 -0.55 3.92
C ASP A 114 9.32 -1.86 3.13
N LEU A 115 9.27 -3.01 3.83
CA LEU A 115 9.13 -4.33 3.21
C LEU A 115 7.83 -4.47 2.41
N HIS A 116 6.72 -3.91 2.90
CA HIS A 116 5.46 -3.91 2.16
C HIS A 116 5.52 -3.06 0.90
N GLN A 117 6.15 -1.88 0.96
CA GLN A 117 6.37 -1.03 -0.23
C GLN A 117 7.29 -1.71 -1.24
N LEU A 118 8.43 -2.24 -0.79
CA LEU A 118 9.36 -2.98 -1.63
C LEU A 118 8.68 -4.20 -2.26
N GLY A 119 7.87 -4.93 -1.47
CA GLY A 119 7.05 -6.03 -1.96
C GLY A 119 6.09 -5.60 -3.07
N GLY A 120 5.42 -4.46 -2.92
CA GLY A 120 4.57 -3.89 -3.97
C GLY A 120 5.33 -3.58 -5.27
N VAL A 121 6.53 -3.02 -5.18
CA VAL A 121 7.37 -2.76 -6.36
C VAL A 121 7.84 -4.06 -7.00
N LEU A 122 8.29 -5.04 -6.21
CA LEU A 122 8.71 -6.34 -6.73
C LEU A 122 7.54 -7.06 -7.43
N ILE A 123 6.34 -7.02 -6.85
CA ILE A 123 5.13 -7.55 -7.49
C ILE A 123 4.88 -6.86 -8.83
N LEU A 124 4.96 -5.54 -8.89
CA LEU A 124 4.72 -4.79 -10.12
C LEU A 124 5.74 -5.11 -11.22
N LEU A 125 7.03 -5.12 -10.89
CA LEU A 125 8.10 -5.46 -11.84
C LEU A 125 7.98 -6.91 -12.33
N LEU A 126 7.72 -7.83 -11.40
CA LEU A 126 7.54 -9.23 -11.72
C LEU A 126 6.27 -9.45 -12.55
N LEU A 127 5.20 -8.69 -12.30
CA LEU A 127 3.98 -8.73 -13.11
C LEU A 127 4.27 -8.24 -14.53
N GLY A 128 4.98 -7.11 -14.69
CA GLY A 128 5.43 -6.66 -16.01
C GLY A 128 6.22 -7.73 -16.76
N ALA A 129 7.16 -8.38 -16.08
CA ALA A 129 7.93 -9.49 -16.67
C ALA A 129 7.08 -10.74 -16.95
N HIS A 130 6.16 -11.09 -16.07
CA HIS A 130 5.24 -12.22 -16.21
C HIS A 130 4.30 -12.02 -17.40
N MET A 131 3.89 -10.78 -17.67
CA MET A 131 2.97 -10.42 -18.74
C MET A 131 3.64 -10.16 -20.08
N GLY A 132 4.96 -10.33 -20.20
CA GLY A 132 5.79 -9.87 -21.32
C GLY A 132 5.24 -10.10 -22.73
N GLN A 133 4.32 -11.03 -22.96
CA GLN A 133 3.67 -11.27 -24.25
C GLN A 133 2.61 -10.23 -24.68
N GLY A 134 2.51 -9.08 -24.01
CA GLY A 134 1.52 -8.06 -24.35
C GLY A 134 0.15 -8.40 -23.77
N PRO A 135 -0.17 -7.94 -22.55
CA PRO A 135 -1.41 -8.31 -21.92
C PRO A 135 -2.60 -7.74 -22.69
N SER A 136 -3.67 -8.52 -22.82
CA SER A 136 -4.92 -8.10 -23.44
C SER A 136 -6.12 -8.44 -22.55
N GLY A 137 -7.23 -7.73 -22.76
CA GLY A 137 -8.49 -7.95 -22.04
C GLY A 137 -8.35 -7.94 -20.52
N PHE A 138 -8.76 -9.04 -19.89
CA PHE A 138 -8.75 -9.21 -18.42
C PHE A 138 -7.36 -9.01 -17.80
N LEU A 139 -6.31 -9.52 -18.45
CA LEU A 139 -4.95 -9.43 -17.94
C LEU A 139 -4.46 -7.98 -17.93
N LEU A 140 -4.72 -7.23 -19.01
CA LEU A 140 -4.37 -5.80 -19.10
C LEU A 140 -5.07 -4.99 -18.00
N TYR A 141 -6.35 -5.25 -17.76
CA TYR A 141 -7.08 -4.63 -16.67
C TYR A 141 -6.44 -4.91 -15.31
N LEU A 142 -6.04 -6.17 -15.06
CA LEU A 142 -5.40 -6.60 -13.82
C LEU A 142 -4.05 -5.89 -13.60
N PHE A 143 -3.28 -5.68 -14.67
CA PHE A 143 -2.05 -4.90 -14.65
C PHE A 143 -2.30 -3.46 -14.18
N HIS A 144 -3.24 -2.75 -14.80
CA HIS A 144 -3.57 -1.38 -14.41
C HIS A 144 -4.09 -1.30 -12.97
N CYS A 145 -4.96 -2.23 -12.56
CA CYS A 145 -5.41 -2.29 -11.17
C CYS A 145 -4.25 -2.46 -10.18
N MET A 146 -3.27 -3.30 -10.50
CA MET A 146 -2.06 -3.47 -9.69
C MET A 146 -1.22 -2.18 -9.67
N ALA A 147 -0.96 -1.59 -10.83
CA ALA A 147 -0.19 -0.35 -10.96
C ALA A 147 -0.83 0.79 -10.15
N TYR A 148 -2.14 0.97 -10.26
CA TYR A 148 -2.90 1.96 -9.47
C TYR A 148 -2.94 1.63 -7.98
N ALA A 149 -3.01 0.35 -7.59
CA ALA A 149 -2.91 -0.04 -6.19
C ALA A 149 -1.54 0.38 -5.61
N VAL A 150 -0.45 0.06 -6.30
CA VAL A 150 0.92 0.42 -5.89
C VAL A 150 1.09 1.93 -5.84
N ALA A 151 0.62 2.66 -6.87
CA ALA A 151 0.64 4.11 -6.90
C ALA A 151 -0.12 4.71 -5.72
N ALA A 152 -1.36 4.28 -5.46
CA ALA A 152 -2.14 4.76 -4.31
C ALA A 152 -1.43 4.51 -2.97
N GLY A 153 -0.76 3.35 -2.83
CA GLY A 153 0.05 3.03 -1.65
C GLY A 153 1.27 3.94 -1.49
N ALA A 154 1.94 4.29 -2.58
CA ALA A 154 3.14 5.11 -2.63
C ALA A 154 2.87 6.62 -2.56
N VAL A 155 1.75 7.11 -3.10
CA VAL A 155 1.35 8.52 -3.01
C VAL A 155 1.14 8.94 -1.56
N ARG A 156 0.60 8.06 -0.70
CA ARG A 156 0.31 8.37 0.71
C ARG A 156 1.52 8.89 1.50
N PRO A 157 2.66 8.18 1.59
CA PRO A 157 3.84 8.69 2.30
C PRO A 157 4.43 9.94 1.63
N VAL A 158 4.41 10.04 0.30
CA VAL A 158 4.93 11.21 -0.45
C VAL A 158 4.12 12.47 -0.13
N LEU A 159 2.79 12.34 -0.12
CA LEU A 159 1.88 13.46 0.11
C LEU A 159 1.44 13.62 1.57
N ALA A 160 1.88 12.76 2.49
CA ALA A 160 1.40 12.70 3.88
C ALA A 160 1.41 14.05 4.62
N ARG A 161 2.34 14.95 4.26
CA ARG A 161 2.46 16.29 4.84
C ARG A 161 1.59 17.36 4.17
N ARG A 162 1.13 17.11 2.95
CA ARG A 162 0.42 18.07 2.10
C ARG A 162 -1.08 17.81 2.03
N ILE A 163 -1.49 16.54 2.14
CA ILE A 163 -2.90 16.16 2.05
C ILE A 163 -3.54 16.04 3.43
N GLY A 164 -4.80 16.46 3.54
CA GLY A 164 -5.58 16.29 4.76
C GLY A 164 -5.81 14.83 5.14
N ARG A 165 -6.28 14.61 6.38
CA ARG A 165 -6.57 13.26 6.91
C ARG A 165 -7.60 12.51 6.06
N GLU A 166 -8.59 13.21 5.54
CA GLU A 166 -9.64 12.64 4.69
C GLU A 166 -9.08 12.06 3.39
N ALA A 167 -8.30 12.86 2.65
CA ALA A 167 -7.63 12.41 1.43
C ALA A 167 -6.68 11.22 1.68
N SER A 168 -5.91 11.24 2.78
CA SER A 168 -5.05 10.11 3.16
C SER A 168 -5.85 8.83 3.49
N THR A 169 -7.07 8.99 4.03
CA THR A 169 -7.99 7.89 4.33
C THR A 169 -8.63 7.36 3.06
N ALA A 170 -9.04 8.25 2.14
CA ALA A 170 -9.56 7.88 0.83
C ALA A 170 -8.51 7.10 0.00
N LEU A 171 -7.26 7.56 -0.05
CA LEU A 171 -6.17 6.84 -0.72
C LEU A 171 -5.92 5.47 -0.09
N LEU A 172 -6.04 5.34 1.23
CA LEU A 172 -5.93 4.04 1.89
C LEU A 172 -7.06 3.11 1.47
N ALA A 173 -8.29 3.61 1.44
CA ALA A 173 -9.46 2.85 1.01
C ALA A 173 -9.30 2.38 -0.43
N VAL A 174 -8.91 3.27 -1.35
CA VAL A 174 -8.63 2.93 -2.75
C VAL A 174 -7.55 1.85 -2.86
N HIS A 175 -6.42 2.02 -2.16
CA HIS A 175 -5.34 1.03 -2.16
C HIS A 175 -5.81 -0.35 -1.66
N ILE A 176 -6.58 -0.40 -0.57
CA ILE A 176 -7.13 -1.65 -0.04
C ILE A 176 -8.11 -2.27 -1.03
N SER A 177 -9.07 -1.50 -1.55
CA SER A 177 -10.08 -1.99 -2.49
C SER A 177 -9.45 -2.56 -3.77
N LEU A 178 -8.48 -1.86 -4.36
CA LEU A 178 -7.74 -2.35 -5.52
C LEU A 178 -6.92 -3.60 -5.18
N SER A 179 -6.28 -3.66 -4.01
CA SER A 179 -5.53 -4.85 -3.57
C SER A 179 -6.44 -6.07 -3.41
N CYS A 180 -7.65 -5.89 -2.87
CA CYS A 180 -8.64 -6.96 -2.76
C CYS A 180 -9.14 -7.42 -4.15
N LEU A 181 -9.42 -6.47 -5.05
CA LEU A 181 -9.83 -6.77 -6.41
C LEU A 181 -8.75 -7.56 -7.17
N VAL A 182 -7.51 -7.10 -7.10
CA VAL A 182 -6.34 -7.76 -7.71
C VAL A 182 -6.15 -9.17 -7.15
N ALA A 183 -6.34 -9.38 -5.84
CA ALA A 183 -6.26 -10.71 -5.25
C ALA A 183 -7.38 -11.64 -5.72
N ALA A 184 -8.62 -11.16 -5.77
CA ALA A 184 -9.73 -11.93 -6.33
C ALA A 184 -9.47 -12.29 -7.80
N ALA A 185 -9.00 -11.32 -8.59
CA ALA A 185 -8.67 -11.50 -10.00
C ALA A 185 -7.50 -12.49 -10.19
N ALA A 186 -6.48 -12.46 -9.32
CA ALA A 186 -5.38 -13.42 -9.34
C ALA A 186 -5.86 -14.85 -9.04
N LEU A 187 -6.80 -15.03 -8.11
CA LEU A 187 -7.40 -16.34 -7.84
C LEU A 187 -8.21 -16.86 -9.04
N VAL A 188 -9.01 -15.99 -9.67
CA VAL A 188 -9.75 -16.32 -10.89
C VAL A 188 -8.78 -16.70 -12.01
N HIS A 189 -7.71 -15.93 -12.20
CA HIS A 189 -6.67 -16.23 -13.18
C HIS A 189 -6.02 -17.60 -12.92
N LEU A 190 -5.64 -17.88 -11.67
CA LEU A 190 -5.02 -19.15 -11.28
C LEU A 190 -5.97 -20.32 -11.51
N TYR A 191 -7.26 -20.15 -11.20
CA TYR A 191 -8.29 -21.14 -11.51
C TYR A 191 -8.37 -21.42 -13.01
N PHE A 192 -8.43 -20.39 -13.86
CA PHE A 192 -8.49 -20.59 -15.31
C PHE A 192 -7.24 -21.28 -15.86
N VAL A 193 -6.06 -20.86 -15.43
CA VAL A 193 -4.80 -21.52 -15.84
C VAL A 193 -4.84 -22.98 -15.44
N TYR A 194 -5.17 -23.30 -14.19
CA TYR A 194 -5.16 -24.69 -13.72
C TYR A 194 -6.27 -25.54 -14.34
N ALA A 195 -7.47 -25.00 -14.51
CA ALA A 195 -8.64 -25.75 -15.00
C ALA A 195 -8.61 -26.00 -16.51
N TYR A 196 -7.94 -25.14 -17.30
CA TYR A 196 -8.00 -25.19 -18.76
C TYR A 196 -6.65 -25.34 -19.46
N THR A 197 -5.54 -25.35 -18.72
CA THR A 197 -4.20 -25.55 -19.32
C THR A 197 -3.38 -26.69 -18.71
N ALA A 198 -3.92 -27.38 -17.69
CA ALA A 198 -3.39 -28.64 -17.15
C ALA A 198 -4.03 -29.83 -17.87
#